data_AF-A0A7C4T093-F1
#
_entry.id   AF-A0A7C4T093-F1
#
_cell.length_a   1.000
_cell.length_b   1.000
_cell.length_c   1.000
_cell.angle_alpha   90.00
_cell.angle_beta   90.00
_cell.angle_gamma   90.00
#
_symmetry.space_group_name_H-M   'P 1'
#
loop_
_entity.id
_entity.type
_entity.pdbx_description
1 polymer ?
#
loop_
_entity_poly.entity_id
_entity_poly.type
_entity_poly.pdbx_seq_one_letter_code
_entity_poly.pdbx_strand_id
1 'polypeptide(L)'
;MTYPAIKTDLKKLKARISQVQTRRFRAIQKNNYEMARMYEKDAKDLTKILILLKVENFKSAWSIIEWLDTAVRDEIPARLYNFIAKENGYC
;
A
#
# COMPACT_ATOMS: atom_id res chain seq x y z
N MET A 1 13.05 -11.59 5.35
CA MET A 1 11.72 -12.18 5.04
C MET A 1 11.84 -13.54 4.36
N THR A 2 11.50 -14.61 5.08
CA THR A 2 11.76 -16.01 4.67
C THR A 2 10.55 -16.71 4.04
N TYR A 3 9.52 -15.96 3.61
CA TYR A 3 8.27 -16.51 3.09
C TYR A 3 8.09 -16.17 1.59
N PRO A 4 8.17 -17.16 0.67
CA PRO A 4 7.93 -16.96 -0.76
C PRO A 4 6.57 -16.29 -1.06
N ALA A 5 5.56 -16.58 -0.23
CA ALA A 5 4.25 -15.97 -0.31
C ALA A 5 4.30 -14.44 -0.05
N ILE A 6 5.01 -14.00 1.00
CA ILE A 6 5.15 -12.58 1.34
C ILE A 6 5.92 -11.84 0.25
N LYS A 7 6.97 -12.45 -0.32
CA LYS A 7 7.69 -11.87 -1.47
C LYS A 7 6.78 -11.69 -2.68
N THR A 8 5.85 -12.61 -2.91
CA THR A 8 4.85 -12.50 -3.98
C THR A 8 3.86 -11.38 -3.68
N ASP A 9 3.41 -11.24 -2.44
CA ASP A 9 2.48 -10.18 -2.07
C ASP A 9 3.13 -8.79 -2.09
N LEU A 10 4.41 -8.66 -1.77
CA LEU A 10 5.17 -7.40 -2.00
C LEU A 10 5.22 -7.03 -3.48
N LYS A 11 5.35 -8.01 -4.39
CA LYS A 11 5.26 -7.76 -5.84
C LYS A 11 3.85 -7.30 -6.24
N LYS A 12 2.80 -7.91 -5.67
CA LYS A 12 1.41 -7.47 -5.90
C LYS A 12 1.18 -6.05 -5.40
N LEU A 13 1.65 -5.70 -4.20
CA LEU A 13 1.56 -4.35 -3.67
C LEU A 13 2.25 -3.35 -4.60
N LYS A 14 3.45 -3.66 -5.09
CA LYS A 14 4.15 -2.84 -6.10
C LYS A 14 3.30 -2.65 -7.38
N ALA A 15 2.64 -3.71 -7.85
CA ALA A 15 1.77 -3.62 -9.01
C ALA A 15 0.53 -2.75 -8.73
N ARG A 16 -0.08 -2.84 -7.53
CA ARG A 16 -1.20 -1.98 -7.12
C ARG A 16 -0.80 -0.51 -7.07
N ILE A 17 0.37 -0.18 -6.52
CA ILE A 17 0.91 1.20 -6.53
C ILE A 17 0.97 1.74 -7.97
N SER A 18 1.48 0.94 -8.92
CA SER A 18 1.53 1.33 -10.34
C SER A 18 0.12 1.52 -10.95
N GLN A 19 -0.84 0.68 -10.57
CA GLN A 19 -2.24 0.84 -10.99
C GLN A 19 -2.84 2.14 -10.45
N VAL A 20 -2.61 2.49 -9.19
CA VAL A 20 -3.07 3.75 -8.58
C VAL A 20 -2.44 4.95 -9.30
N GLN A 21 -1.15 4.91 -9.62
CA GLN A 21 -0.49 5.94 -10.43
C GLN A 21 -1.10 6.07 -11.84
N THR A 22 -1.51 4.94 -12.44
CA THR A 22 -2.23 4.95 -13.72
C THR A 22 -3.61 5.59 -13.58
N ARG A 23 -4.34 5.33 -12.47
CA ARG A 23 -5.63 5.99 -12.16
C ARG A 23 -5.46 7.49 -11.98
N ARG A 24 -4.38 7.95 -11.32
CA ARG A 24 -4.00 9.38 -11.25
C ARG A 24 -3.88 9.99 -12.64
N PHE A 25 -3.12 9.37 -13.54
CA PHE A 25 -2.95 9.89 -14.89
C PHE A 25 -4.27 9.97 -15.66
N ARG A 26 -5.13 8.94 -15.54
CA ARG A 26 -6.48 8.96 -16.13
C ARG A 26 -7.38 10.05 -15.54
N ALA A 27 -7.27 10.34 -14.24
CA ALA A 27 -8.01 11.42 -13.60
C ALA A 27 -7.57 12.80 -14.14
N ILE A 28 -6.25 13.00 -14.33
CA ILE A 28 -5.70 14.20 -14.98
C ILE A 28 -6.24 14.36 -16.40
N GLN A 29 -6.24 13.29 -17.20
CA GLN A 29 -6.79 13.33 -18.57
C GLN A 29 -8.28 13.70 -18.62
N LYS A 30 -9.03 13.43 -17.55
CA LYS A 30 -10.43 13.79 -17.39
C LYS A 30 -10.64 15.16 -16.72
N ASN A 31 -9.58 15.95 -16.53
CA ASN A 31 -9.58 17.21 -15.79
C ASN A 31 -10.09 17.09 -14.34
N ASN A 32 -10.08 15.90 -13.75
CA ASN A 32 -10.45 15.67 -12.36
C ASN A 32 -9.20 15.72 -11.47
N TYR A 33 -8.76 16.93 -11.17
CA TYR A 33 -7.53 17.18 -10.42
C TYR A 33 -7.63 16.82 -8.94
N GLU A 34 -8.82 16.92 -8.34
CA GLU A 34 -9.05 16.51 -6.96
C GLU A 34 -8.82 15.00 -6.81
N MET A 35 -9.45 14.21 -7.68
CA MET A 35 -9.26 12.76 -7.71
C MET A 35 -7.81 12.38 -8.02
N ALA A 36 -7.15 13.11 -8.93
CA ALA A 36 -5.73 12.90 -9.21
C ALA A 36 -4.84 13.15 -7.98
N ARG A 37 -5.17 14.17 -7.16
CA ARG A 37 -4.46 14.47 -5.92
C ARG A 37 -4.67 13.38 -4.87
N MET A 38 -5.88 12.83 -4.77
CA MET A 38 -6.18 11.68 -3.90
C MET A 38 -5.32 10.47 -4.30
N TYR A 39 -5.38 10.04 -5.56
CA TYR A 39 -4.57 8.92 -6.04
C TYR A 39 -3.06 9.14 -5.88
N GLU A 40 -2.58 10.39 -5.96
CA GLU A 40 -1.18 10.69 -5.68
C GLU A 40 -0.82 10.44 -4.21
N LYS A 41 -1.67 10.86 -3.29
CA LYS A 41 -1.50 10.62 -1.86
C LYS A 41 -1.52 9.12 -1.57
N ASP A 42 -2.51 8.40 -2.09
CA ASP A 42 -2.66 6.96 -1.92
C ASP A 42 -1.41 6.21 -2.41
N ALA A 43 -0.90 6.57 -3.60
CA ALA A 43 0.32 5.98 -4.14
C ALA A 43 1.54 6.27 -3.27
N LYS A 44 1.64 7.48 -2.69
CA LYS A 44 2.72 7.86 -1.76
C LYS A 44 2.66 7.04 -0.48
N ASP A 45 1.50 6.90 0.13
CA ASP A 45 1.33 6.16 1.39
C ASP A 45 1.60 4.65 1.18
N LEU A 46 1.07 4.05 0.12
CA LEU A 46 1.37 2.66 -0.25
C LEU A 46 2.85 2.44 -0.56
N THR A 47 3.51 3.41 -1.21
CA THR A 47 4.96 3.35 -1.47
C THR A 47 5.76 3.42 -0.18
N LYS A 48 5.36 4.27 0.77
CA LYS A 48 5.99 4.38 2.09
C LYS A 48 5.89 3.07 2.86
N ILE A 49 4.71 2.44 2.85
CA ILE A 49 4.52 1.09 3.41
C ILE A 49 5.48 0.09 2.74
N LEU A 50 5.54 0.03 1.40
CA LEU A 50 6.45 -0.88 0.70
C LEU A 50 7.92 -0.68 1.08
N ILE A 51 8.37 0.56 1.26
CA ILE A 51 9.74 0.89 1.69
C ILE A 51 9.98 0.36 3.10
N LEU A 52 9.07 0.64 4.04
CA LEU A 52 9.19 0.19 5.43
C LEU A 52 9.21 -1.33 5.54
N LEU A 53 8.39 -2.01 4.74
CA LEU A 53 8.41 -3.47 4.68
C LEU A 53 9.75 -4.00 4.16
N LYS A 54 10.34 -3.39 3.12
CA LYS A 54 11.65 -3.84 2.60
C LYS A 54 12.79 -3.75 3.62
N VAL A 55 12.70 -2.81 4.57
CA VAL A 55 13.68 -2.67 5.67
C VAL A 55 13.19 -3.33 6.96
N GLU A 56 12.17 -4.20 6.87
CA GLU A 56 11.60 -4.97 7.98
C GLU A 56 11.09 -4.10 9.16
N ASN A 57 10.73 -2.83 8.88
CA ASN A 57 10.13 -1.94 9.87
C ASN A 57 8.59 -2.08 9.87
N PHE A 58 8.12 -3.19 10.45
CA PHE A 58 6.69 -3.53 10.51
C PHE A 58 5.89 -2.58 11.39
N LYS A 59 6.49 -2.02 12.44
CA LYS A 59 5.82 -1.09 13.36
C LYS A 59 5.43 0.22 12.69
N SER A 60 6.37 0.84 12.00
CA SER A 60 6.07 2.05 11.24
C SER A 60 5.14 1.77 10.06
N ALA A 61 5.25 0.59 9.43
CA ALA A 61 4.34 0.21 8.35
C ALA A 61 2.90 0.09 8.85
N TRP A 62 2.69 -0.58 9.99
CA TRP A 62 1.37 -0.72 10.60
C TRP A 62 0.76 0.62 11.01
N SER A 63 1.56 1.50 11.63
CA SER A 63 1.08 2.83 12.00
C SER A 63 0.51 3.60 10.81
N ILE A 64 1.14 3.52 9.62
CA ILE A 64 0.58 4.15 8.41
C ILE A 64 -0.71 3.46 7.99
N ILE A 65 -0.74 2.13 8.00
CA ILE A 65 -1.90 1.32 7.59
C ILE A 65 -3.15 1.66 8.42
N GLU A 66 -3.00 1.91 9.72
CA GLU A 66 -4.10 2.30 10.60
C GLU A 66 -4.77 3.61 10.18
N TRP A 67 -3.98 4.55 9.65
CA TRP A 67 -4.46 5.86 9.19
C TRP A 67 -4.97 5.86 7.75
N LEU A 68 -4.78 4.76 7.00
CA LEU A 68 -5.35 4.62 5.66
C LEU A 68 -6.87 4.45 5.74
N ASP A 69 -7.57 5.10 4.82
CA ASP A 69 -8.96 4.81 4.53
C ASP A 69 -9.12 3.40 3.97
N THR A 70 -10.34 2.86 4.10
CA THR A 70 -10.65 1.48 3.73
C THR A 70 -10.30 1.18 2.26
N ALA A 71 -10.56 2.11 1.34
CA ALA A 71 -10.33 1.88 -0.08
C ALA A 71 -8.83 1.75 -0.42
N VAL A 72 -7.97 2.54 0.23
CA VAL A 72 -6.51 2.41 0.05
C VAL A 72 -5.95 1.19 0.77
N ARG A 73 -6.52 0.84 1.94
CA ARG A 73 -6.15 -0.38 2.67
C ARG A 73 -6.42 -1.65 1.86
N ASP A 74 -7.52 -1.70 1.10
CA ASP A 74 -7.88 -2.82 0.24
C ASP A 74 -6.89 -3.06 -0.92
N GLU A 75 -6.05 -2.08 -1.25
CA GLU A 75 -4.96 -2.27 -2.21
C GLU A 75 -3.79 -3.11 -1.62
N ILE A 76 -3.76 -3.31 -0.29
CA ILE A 76 -2.78 -4.18 0.38
C ILE A 76 -3.28 -5.63 0.34
N PRO A 77 -2.50 -6.58 -0.19
CA PRO A 77 -2.90 -7.99 -0.17
C PRO A 77 -3.21 -8.47 1.25
N ALA A 78 -4.38 -9.10 1.46
CA ALA A 78 -4.85 -9.50 2.79
C ALA A 78 -3.85 -10.34 3.58
N ARG A 79 -3.12 -11.25 2.93
CA ARG A 79 -2.06 -12.05 3.57
C ARG A 79 -0.90 -11.19 4.06
N LEU A 80 -0.52 -10.17 3.29
CA LEU A 80 0.51 -9.21 3.69
C LEU A 80 0.01 -8.33 4.83
N TYR A 81 -1.24 -7.85 4.77
CA TYR A 81 -1.87 -7.11 5.85
C TYR A 81 -1.86 -7.91 7.17
N ASN A 82 -2.37 -9.15 7.14
CA ASN A 82 -2.39 -10.04 8.31
C ASN A 82 -0.98 -10.38 8.81
N PHE A 83 -0.01 -10.52 7.91
CA PHE A 83 1.38 -10.71 8.29
C PHE A 83 1.90 -9.50 9.08
N ILE A 84 1.69 -8.28 8.60
CA ILE A 84 2.13 -7.06 9.29
C ILE A 84 1.40 -6.89 10.63
N ALA A 85 0.09 -7.19 10.67
CA ALA A 85 -0.70 -7.17 11.90
C ALA A 85 -0.09 -8.12 12.95
N LYS A 86 0.19 -9.37 12.55
CA LYS A 86 0.81 -10.39 13.41
C LYS A 86 2.18 -9.98 13.92
N GLU A 87 3.06 -9.44 13.06
CA GLU A 87 4.38 -8.94 13.46
C GLU A 87 4.29 -7.78 14.48
N ASN A 88 3.14 -7.11 14.57
CA ASN A 88 2.87 -6.07 15.55
C ASN A 88 2.06 -6.53 16.78
N GLY A 89 1.81 -7.83 16.92
CA GLY A 89 1.08 -8.39 18.06
C GLY A 89 -0.45 -8.28 17.95
N TYR A 90 -0.99 -8.00 16.76
CA TYR A 90 -2.42 -8.07 16.48
C TYR A 90 -2.80 -9.49 16.00
N CYS A 91 -3.91 -10.03 16.52
CA CYS A 91 -4.41 -11.38 16.22
C CYS A 91 -5.26 -11.42 14.95
#